data_AF-A0A6A5GIT4-F1
#
_entry.id   AF-A0A6A5GIT4-F1
#
_cell.length_a   1.000
_cell.length_b   1.000
_cell.length_c   1.000
_cell.angle_alpha   90.00
_cell.angle_beta   90.00
_cell.angle_gamma   90.00
#
_symmetry.space_group_name_H-M   'P 1'
#
loop_
_entity.id
_entity.type
_entity.pdbx_description
1 polymer ?
#
loop_
_entity_poly.entity_id
_entity_poly.type
_entity_poly.pdbx_seq_one_letter_code
_entity_poly.pdbx_strand_id
1 'polypeptide(L)'
;MKQPTPSEEVKPDPKESNACPKCERAGKFTREANEKLRLSKIEVKQLKKDLIRNQLENEEIKQKVMDKDERIRMLERLLEEKDDVIKEQEEMLKEQSAVIEDLRRVEEKEDIQTVIDEETAKIENIKCNLMAIKGILRTESPVTKCTEIVNRLIMKTKNKKTKQTAGMEMRRFTKEATEYMEGVEDRLAMIQCNQFDKAEEIPELPEFPVFSQGFRNIYENIMKSRPPMICQQLLSSLEKTSDELEDTECVICLNNMNLEDETTKCGCCKRRYHNGCIQDWLKVKMTCPTCNSGLLDEEEFPVLD
;
A
#
# COMPACT_ATOMS: atom_id res chain seq x y z
N MET A 1 -121.30 28.89 -53.08
CA MET A 1 -122.01 29.32 -54.30
C MET A 1 -121.23 28.87 -55.52
N LYS A 2 -121.93 28.39 -56.55
CA LYS A 2 -121.39 27.89 -57.82
C LYS A 2 -121.08 29.03 -58.78
N GLN A 3 -120.02 28.81 -59.58
CA GLN A 3 -119.67 29.37 -60.91
C GLN A 3 -119.06 30.78 -61.02
N PRO A 4 -118.28 31.08 -62.09
CA PRO A 4 -117.89 30.23 -63.23
C PRO A 4 -116.37 30.05 -63.45
N THR A 5 -116.02 28.94 -64.09
CA THR A 5 -114.73 28.66 -64.73
C THR A 5 -114.44 29.61 -65.89
N PRO A 6 -113.24 30.23 -65.98
CA PRO A 6 -112.72 30.79 -67.21
C PRO A 6 -111.60 29.92 -67.80
N SER A 7 -111.83 29.57 -69.07
CA SER A 7 -110.91 29.25 -70.17
C SER A 7 -109.42 29.02 -69.88
N GLU A 8 -108.95 27.88 -70.39
CA GLU A 8 -107.56 27.52 -70.69
C GLU A 8 -106.69 28.71 -71.15
N GLU A 9 -105.67 29.05 -70.37
CA GLU A 9 -104.43 29.62 -70.91
C GLU A 9 -103.36 28.54 -70.90
N VAL A 10 -103.12 28.02 -72.10
CA VAL A 10 -102.08 27.07 -72.45
C VAL A 10 -100.73 27.60 -71.95
N LYS A 11 -100.11 26.89 -71.00
CA LYS A 11 -98.68 27.07 -70.69
C LYS A 11 -97.94 26.97 -72.02
N PRO A 12 -97.10 27.95 -72.41
CA PRO A 12 -96.34 27.82 -73.64
C PRO A 12 -95.46 26.58 -73.48
N ASP A 13 -95.73 25.58 -74.31
CA ASP A 13 -94.88 24.43 -74.52
C ASP A 13 -93.42 24.89 -74.58
N PRO A 14 -92.46 24.09 -74.06
CA PRO A 14 -91.05 24.45 -74.15
C PRO A 14 -90.81 24.79 -75.61
N LYS A 15 -90.42 26.05 -75.91
CA LYS A 15 -90.19 26.48 -77.29
C LYS A 15 -89.14 25.56 -77.87
N GLU A 16 -89.60 24.49 -78.53
CA GLU A 16 -88.76 23.59 -79.29
C GLU A 16 -88.17 24.47 -80.37
N SER A 17 -86.87 24.66 -80.26
CA SER A 17 -86.08 25.40 -81.23
C SER A 17 -86.49 24.93 -82.62
N ASN A 18 -87.01 25.83 -83.46
CA ASN A 18 -87.35 25.60 -84.88
C ASN A 18 -86.09 25.33 -85.75
N ALA A 19 -85.13 24.56 -85.23
CA ALA A 19 -83.91 24.15 -85.88
C ALA A 19 -84.11 22.74 -86.42
N CYS A 20 -83.71 22.46 -87.66
CA CYS A 20 -83.85 21.12 -88.22
C CYS A 20 -83.01 20.09 -87.42
N PRO A 21 -83.34 18.78 -87.48
CA PRO A 21 -82.66 17.74 -86.69
C PRO A 21 -81.14 17.65 -86.88
N LYS A 22 -80.61 18.16 -88.00
CA LYS A 22 -79.15 18.28 -88.23
C LYS A 22 -78.54 19.45 -87.43
N CYS A 23 -79.23 20.59 -87.36
CA CYS A 23 -78.78 21.76 -86.61
C CYS A 23 -78.81 21.53 -85.09
N GLU A 24 -79.80 20.81 -84.59
CA GLU A 24 -79.87 20.44 -83.15
C GLU A 24 -78.74 19.49 -82.76
N ARG A 25 -78.48 18.45 -83.58
CA ARG A 25 -77.39 17.49 -83.35
C ARG A 25 -76.02 18.17 -83.40
N ALA A 26 -75.82 19.08 -84.36
CA ALA A 26 -74.62 19.91 -84.45
C ALA A 26 -74.46 20.81 -83.22
N GLY A 27 -75.53 21.50 -82.79
CA GLY A 27 -75.52 22.35 -81.59
C GLY A 27 -75.21 21.59 -80.31
N LYS A 28 -75.75 20.37 -80.14
CA LYS A 28 -75.43 19.49 -79.01
C LYS A 28 -73.95 19.08 -79.02
N PHE A 29 -73.43 18.66 -80.17
CA PHE A 29 -72.01 18.32 -80.32
C PHE A 29 -71.10 19.51 -80.00
N THR A 30 -71.44 20.71 -80.48
CA THR A 30 -70.70 21.94 -80.18
C THR A 30 -70.73 22.26 -78.68
N ARG A 31 -71.86 22.09 -77.99
CA ARG A 31 -71.96 22.29 -76.54
C ARG A 31 -71.09 21.30 -75.76
N GLU A 32 -71.16 20.01 -76.09
CA GLU A 32 -70.36 18.96 -75.45
C GLU A 32 -68.86 19.17 -75.68
N ALA A 33 -68.47 19.53 -76.90
CA ALA A 33 -67.08 19.87 -77.23
C ALA A 33 -66.59 21.09 -76.44
N ASN A 34 -67.42 22.14 -76.34
CA ASN A 34 -67.09 23.33 -75.57
C ASN A 34 -67.01 23.06 -74.06
N GLU A 35 -67.87 22.19 -73.52
CA GLU A 35 -67.82 21.82 -72.10
C GLU A 35 -66.58 20.97 -71.78
N LYS A 36 -66.22 19.99 -72.64
CA LYS A 36 -64.95 19.26 -72.52
C LYS A 36 -63.75 20.19 -72.58
N LEU A 37 -63.76 21.14 -73.52
CA LEU A 37 -62.71 22.15 -73.64
C LEU A 37 -62.65 23.04 -72.39
N ARG A 38 -63.80 23.39 -71.81
CA ARG A 38 -63.88 24.15 -70.55
C ARG A 38 -63.27 23.37 -69.39
N LEU A 39 -63.66 22.11 -69.20
CA LEU A 39 -63.12 21.25 -68.14
C LEU A 39 -61.62 21.02 -68.30
N SER A 40 -61.15 20.73 -69.51
CA SER A 40 -59.72 20.59 -69.81
C SER A 40 -58.94 21.89 -69.52
N LYS A 41 -59.50 23.07 -69.82
CA LYS A 41 -58.89 24.35 -69.45
C LYS A 41 -58.79 24.56 -67.94
N ILE A 42 -59.77 24.07 -67.17
CA ILE A 42 -59.74 24.13 -65.70
C ILE A 42 -58.66 23.18 -65.16
N GLU A 43 -58.62 21.95 -65.66
CA GLU A 43 -57.62 20.95 -65.28
C GLU A 43 -56.19 21.42 -65.59
N VAL A 44 -55.95 21.96 -66.79
CA VAL A 44 -54.65 22.54 -67.16
C VAL A 44 -54.26 23.70 -66.23
N LYS A 45 -55.22 24.55 -65.82
CA LYS A 45 -54.95 25.60 -64.84
C LYS A 45 -54.59 25.02 -63.46
N GLN A 46 -55.23 23.94 -63.04
CA GLN A 46 -54.95 23.29 -61.78
C GLN A 46 -53.58 22.61 -61.80
N LEU A 47 -53.29 21.82 -62.83
CA LEU A 47 -51.98 21.19 -63.03
C LEU A 47 -50.84 22.20 -63.08
N LYS A 48 -51.05 23.37 -63.72
CA LYS A 48 -50.05 24.46 -63.71
C LYS A 48 -49.79 25.00 -62.30
N LYS A 49 -50.82 25.14 -61.46
CA LYS A 49 -50.66 25.59 -60.06
C LYS A 49 -49.90 24.54 -59.25
N ASP A 50 -50.24 23.28 -59.40
CA ASP A 50 -49.61 22.20 -58.65
C ASP A 50 -48.16 21.96 -59.09
N LEU A 51 -47.86 22.13 -60.38
CA LEU A 51 -46.47 22.14 -60.87
C LEU A 51 -45.64 23.24 -60.21
N ILE A 52 -46.16 24.47 -60.14
CA ILE A 52 -45.46 25.59 -59.48
C ILE A 52 -45.27 25.31 -57.99
N ARG A 53 -46.28 24.75 -57.31
CA ARG A 53 -46.19 24.40 -55.88
C ARG A 53 -45.11 23.34 -55.63
N ASN A 54 -45.10 22.27 -56.41
CA ASN A 54 -44.11 21.21 -56.30
C ASN A 54 -42.69 21.70 -56.63
N GLN A 55 -42.56 22.65 -57.56
CA GLN A 55 -41.27 23.30 -57.84
C GLN A 55 -40.75 24.08 -56.63
N LEU A 56 -41.61 24.84 -55.95
CA LEU A 56 -41.25 25.57 -54.74
C LEU A 56 -40.90 24.62 -53.59
N GLU A 57 -41.68 23.56 -53.38
CA GLU A 57 -41.38 22.54 -52.36
C GLU A 57 -40.06 21.81 -52.64
N ASN A 58 -39.76 21.49 -53.90
CA ASN A 58 -38.49 20.88 -54.28
C ASN A 58 -37.29 21.79 -53.99
N GLU A 59 -37.40 23.09 -54.27
CA GLU A 59 -36.33 24.05 -53.93
C GLU A 59 -36.16 24.19 -52.40
N GLU A 60 -37.25 24.17 -51.63
CA GLU A 60 -37.17 24.17 -50.17
C GLU A 60 -36.50 22.91 -49.61
N ILE A 61 -36.86 21.73 -50.15
CA ILE A 61 -36.22 20.46 -49.78
C ILE A 61 -34.73 20.49 -50.13
N LYS A 62 -34.38 20.99 -51.32
CA LYS A 62 -32.99 21.10 -51.77
C LYS A 62 -32.17 21.99 -50.84
N GLN A 63 -32.72 23.13 -50.41
CA GLN A 63 -32.07 23.98 -49.42
C GLN A 63 -31.88 23.26 -48.08
N LYS A 64 -32.90 22.56 -47.58
CA LYS A 64 -32.78 21.77 -46.33
C LYS A 64 -31.75 20.65 -46.41
N VAL A 65 -31.59 20.01 -47.57
CA VAL A 65 -30.55 19.00 -47.80
C VAL A 65 -29.18 19.65 -47.74
N MET A 66 -28.98 20.78 -48.43
CA MET A 66 -27.71 21.51 -48.40
C MET A 66 -27.32 21.94 -46.98
N ASP A 67 -28.27 22.44 -46.18
CA ASP A 67 -28.02 22.86 -44.80
C ASP A 67 -27.64 21.66 -43.91
N LYS A 68 -28.27 20.50 -44.12
CA LYS A 68 -27.93 19.25 -43.42
C LYS A 68 -26.55 18.73 -43.82
N ASP A 69 -26.21 18.78 -45.10
CA ASP A 69 -24.91 18.34 -45.60
C ASP A 69 -23.78 19.21 -45.01
N GLU A 70 -24.00 20.52 -44.86
CA GLU A 70 -23.03 21.39 -44.16
C GLU A 70 -22.89 21.03 -42.68
N ARG A 71 -24.01 20.74 -42.01
CA ARG A 71 -23.96 20.29 -40.61
C ARG A 71 -23.23 18.95 -40.45
N ILE A 72 -23.41 18.03 -41.38
CA ILE A 72 -22.70 16.74 -41.41
C ILE A 72 -21.20 16.97 -41.55
N ARG A 73 -20.77 17.80 -42.52
CA ARG A 73 -19.34 18.15 -42.69
C ARG A 73 -18.72 18.75 -41.44
N MET A 74 -19.46 19.62 -40.74
CA MET A 74 -18.96 20.22 -39.50
C MET A 74 -18.83 19.19 -38.37
N LEU A 75 -19.77 18.25 -38.25
CA LEU A 75 -19.72 17.18 -37.26
C LEU A 75 -18.60 16.18 -37.55
N GLU A 76 -18.37 15.83 -38.81
CA GLU A 76 -17.26 14.96 -39.22
C GLU A 76 -15.91 15.57 -38.82
N ARG A 77 -15.72 16.88 -39.04
CA ARG A 77 -14.50 17.57 -38.59
C ARG A 77 -14.31 17.52 -37.08
N LEU A 78 -15.38 17.74 -36.32
CA LEU A 78 -15.33 17.66 -34.85
C LEU A 78 -15.06 16.25 -34.33
N LEU A 79 -15.49 15.22 -35.07
CA LEU A 79 -15.17 13.82 -34.73
C LEU A 79 -13.69 13.54 -34.99
N GLU A 80 -13.16 13.95 -36.14
CA GLU A 80 -11.74 13.81 -36.48
C GLU A 80 -10.85 14.50 -35.42
N GLU A 81 -11.18 15.74 -35.04
CA GLU A 81 -10.46 16.47 -33.97
C GLU A 81 -10.52 15.74 -32.62
N LYS A 82 -11.63 15.07 -32.30
CA LYS A 82 -11.74 14.29 -31.06
C LYS A 82 -10.96 12.99 -31.12
N ASP A 83 -10.94 12.32 -32.25
CA ASP A 83 -10.18 11.09 -32.45
C ASP A 83 -8.67 11.36 -32.33
N ASP A 84 -8.19 12.49 -32.84
CA ASP A 84 -6.82 12.95 -32.66
C ASP A 84 -6.47 13.17 -31.16
N VAL A 85 -7.36 13.82 -30.40
CA VAL A 85 -7.17 14.05 -28.96
C VAL A 85 -7.17 12.73 -28.19
N ILE A 86 -8.06 11.79 -28.53
CA ILE A 86 -8.12 10.46 -27.90
C ILE A 86 -6.78 9.74 -28.12
N LYS A 87 -6.27 9.76 -29.35
CA LYS A 87 -4.99 9.14 -29.69
C LYS A 87 -3.82 9.76 -28.91
N GLU A 88 -3.80 11.09 -28.77
CA GLU A 88 -2.78 11.78 -27.96
C GLU A 88 -2.86 11.40 -26.48
N GLN A 89 -4.07 11.29 -25.93
CA GLN A 89 -4.29 10.82 -24.55
C GLN A 89 -3.89 9.35 -24.35
N GLU A 90 -4.15 8.48 -25.32
CA GLU A 90 -3.75 7.07 -25.26
C GLU A 90 -2.22 6.90 -25.25
N GLU A 91 -1.49 7.66 -26.08
CA GLU A 91 -0.03 7.64 -26.06
C GLU A 91 0.51 8.20 -24.73
N MET A 92 -0.08 9.28 -24.20
CA MET A 92 0.30 9.83 -22.89
C MET A 92 0.06 8.83 -21.75
N LEU A 93 -1.07 8.12 -21.75
CA LEU A 93 -1.36 7.08 -20.76
C LEU A 93 -0.37 5.92 -20.84
N LYS A 94 0.04 5.55 -22.07
CA LYS A 94 1.04 4.50 -22.30
C LYS A 94 2.42 4.91 -21.78
N GLU A 95 2.82 6.16 -21.99
CA GLU A 95 4.06 6.71 -21.41
C GLU A 95 3.99 6.74 -19.88
N GLN A 96 2.89 7.20 -19.30
CA GLN A 96 2.68 7.19 -17.84
C GLN A 96 2.75 5.76 -17.28
N SER A 97 2.14 4.79 -17.94
CA SER A 97 2.20 3.38 -17.53
C SER A 97 3.63 2.85 -17.54
N ALA A 98 4.45 3.20 -18.55
CA ALA A 98 5.85 2.81 -18.61
C ALA A 98 6.66 3.41 -17.46
N VAL A 99 6.46 4.69 -17.15
CA VAL A 99 7.11 5.37 -16.02
C VAL A 99 6.73 4.73 -14.69
N ILE A 100 5.45 4.40 -14.49
CA ILE A 100 4.99 3.71 -13.27
C ILE A 100 5.67 2.35 -13.14
N GLU A 101 5.82 1.59 -14.22
CA GLU A 101 6.46 0.28 -14.16
C GLU A 101 7.97 0.39 -13.86
N ASP A 102 8.65 1.40 -14.40
CA ASP A 102 10.05 1.67 -14.07
C ASP A 102 10.23 2.05 -12.59
N LEU A 103 9.36 2.90 -12.04
CA LEU A 103 9.38 3.26 -10.62
C LEU A 103 9.19 2.04 -9.71
N ARG A 104 8.24 1.15 -10.04
CA ARG A 104 8.01 -0.08 -9.28
C ARG A 104 9.23 -1.01 -9.29
N ARG A 105 9.94 -1.12 -10.42
CA ARG A 105 11.20 -1.90 -10.51
C ARG A 105 12.32 -1.32 -9.66
N VAL A 106 12.34 0.00 -9.45
CA VAL A 106 13.30 0.65 -8.57
C VAL A 106 12.96 0.36 -7.11
N GLU A 107 11.69 0.53 -6.71
CA GLU A 107 11.21 0.20 -5.36
C GLU A 107 11.49 -1.26 -4.98
N GLU A 108 11.16 -2.22 -5.85
CA GLU A 108 11.44 -3.64 -5.59
C GLU A 108 12.92 -3.95 -5.37
N LYS A 109 13.82 -3.24 -6.06
CA LYS A 109 15.28 -3.41 -5.89
C LYS A 109 15.78 -2.77 -4.59
N GLU A 110 15.26 -1.61 -4.22
CA GLU A 110 15.58 -0.96 -2.95
C GLU A 110 15.09 -1.80 -1.77
N ASP A 111 13.89 -2.38 -1.85
CA ASP A 111 13.35 -3.29 -0.82
C ASP A 111 14.22 -4.56 -0.66
N ILE A 112 14.66 -5.17 -1.76
CA ILE A 112 15.56 -6.34 -1.69
C ILE A 112 16.91 -5.96 -1.09
N GLN A 113 17.49 -4.82 -1.49
CA GLN A 113 18.78 -4.36 -0.98
C GLN A 113 18.72 -4.04 0.51
N THR A 114 17.67 -3.37 0.97
CA THR A 114 17.48 -3.03 2.39
C THR A 114 17.36 -4.28 3.27
N VAL A 115 16.65 -5.31 2.82
CA VAL A 115 16.55 -6.60 3.54
C VAL A 115 17.91 -7.30 3.62
N ILE A 116 18.70 -7.31 2.53
CA ILE A 116 20.05 -7.88 2.53
C ILE A 116 20.97 -7.11 3.49
N ASP A 117 20.89 -5.78 3.50
CA ASP A 117 21.70 -4.92 4.36
C ASP A 117 21.35 -5.12 5.84
N GLU A 118 20.06 -5.25 6.17
CA GLU A 118 19.59 -5.51 7.54
C GLU A 118 20.09 -6.87 8.07
N GLU A 119 19.99 -7.91 7.25
CA GLU A 119 20.42 -9.25 7.65
C GLU A 119 21.94 -9.35 7.80
N THR A 120 22.68 -8.69 6.89
CA THR A 120 24.13 -8.57 6.99
C THR A 120 24.53 -7.86 8.28
N ALA A 121 23.81 -6.80 8.68
CA ALA A 121 24.05 -6.09 9.92
C ALA A 121 23.78 -6.96 11.16
N LYS A 122 22.72 -7.78 11.16
CA LYS A 122 22.43 -8.73 12.25
C LYS A 122 23.53 -9.78 12.41
N ILE A 123 24.00 -10.38 11.31
CA ILE A 123 25.10 -11.36 11.34
C ILE A 123 26.38 -10.71 11.87
N GLU A 124 26.71 -9.50 11.44
CA GLU A 124 27.90 -8.78 11.93
C GLU A 124 27.78 -8.42 13.43
N ASN A 125 26.58 -8.11 13.93
CA ASN A 125 26.34 -7.89 15.35
C ASN A 125 26.57 -9.18 16.17
N ILE A 126 26.04 -10.32 15.72
CA ILE A 126 26.28 -11.64 16.36
C ILE A 126 27.78 -11.95 16.39
N LYS A 127 28.49 -11.71 15.30
CA LYS A 127 29.94 -11.88 15.20
C LYS A 127 30.68 -10.97 16.19
N CYS A 128 30.29 -9.71 16.32
CA CYS A 128 30.85 -8.78 17.32
C CYS A 128 30.66 -9.31 18.74
N ASN A 129 29.46 -9.80 19.08
CA ASN A 129 29.17 -10.39 20.38
C ASN A 129 30.02 -11.63 20.65
N LEU A 130 30.13 -12.55 19.69
CA LEU A 130 30.99 -13.73 19.80
C LEU A 130 32.48 -13.37 19.98
N MET A 131 32.96 -12.33 19.28
CA MET A 131 34.32 -11.81 19.46
C MET A 131 34.54 -11.22 20.86
N ALA A 132 33.56 -10.52 21.41
CA ALA A 132 33.61 -10.02 22.78
C ALA A 132 33.67 -11.17 23.80
N ILE A 133 32.82 -12.19 23.65
CA ILE A 133 32.83 -13.42 24.46
C ILE A 133 34.20 -14.09 24.40
N LYS A 134 34.75 -14.29 23.19
CA LYS A 134 36.09 -14.85 22.98
C LYS A 134 37.18 -14.04 23.70
N GLY A 135 37.09 -12.71 23.65
CA GLY A 135 38.00 -11.81 24.37
C GLY A 135 37.95 -12.00 25.89
N ILE A 136 36.74 -12.11 26.45
CA ILE A 136 36.53 -12.36 27.89
C ILE A 136 37.09 -13.74 28.28
N LEU A 137 36.76 -14.79 27.54
CA LEU A 137 37.23 -16.16 27.80
C LEU A 137 38.75 -16.27 27.82
N ARG A 138 39.41 -15.59 26.87
CA ARG A 138 40.88 -15.51 26.82
C ARG A 138 41.47 -14.79 28.02
N THR A 139 40.82 -13.71 28.46
CA THR A 139 41.32 -12.86 29.56
C THR A 139 41.09 -13.49 30.93
N GLU A 140 39.89 -13.99 31.19
CA GLU A 140 39.53 -14.58 32.50
C GLU A 140 39.99 -16.04 32.66
N SER A 141 40.31 -16.74 31.55
CA SER A 141 40.86 -18.10 31.52
C SER A 141 40.11 -19.08 32.46
N PRO A 142 38.85 -19.43 32.12
CA PRO A 142 37.94 -20.11 33.05
C PRO A 142 38.45 -21.46 33.56
N VAL A 143 39.10 -22.24 32.69
CA VAL A 143 39.67 -23.55 33.06
C VAL A 143 40.79 -23.40 34.08
N THR A 144 41.68 -22.42 33.87
CA THR A 144 42.75 -22.08 34.82
C THR A 144 42.14 -21.64 36.15
N LYS A 145 41.13 -20.77 36.11
CA LYS A 145 40.47 -20.27 37.32
C LYS A 145 39.75 -21.36 38.11
N CYS A 146 39.07 -22.27 37.42
CA CYS A 146 38.47 -23.45 38.04
C CYS A 146 39.52 -24.30 38.75
N THR A 147 40.65 -24.55 38.07
CA THR A 147 41.77 -25.32 38.61
C THR A 147 42.34 -24.68 39.89
N GLU A 148 42.52 -23.35 39.91
CA GLU A 148 42.97 -22.62 41.10
C GLU A 148 41.99 -22.76 42.28
N ILE A 149 40.70 -22.53 42.04
CA ILE A 149 39.65 -22.56 43.07
C ILE A 149 39.54 -23.97 43.67
N VAL A 150 39.51 -24.99 42.82
CA VAL A 150 39.38 -26.38 43.27
C VAL A 150 40.63 -26.83 44.02
N ASN A 151 41.84 -26.54 43.50
CA ASN A 151 43.08 -26.93 44.18
C ASN A 151 43.20 -26.26 45.55
N ARG A 152 42.78 -25.00 45.68
CA ARG A 152 42.72 -24.30 46.96
C ARG A 152 41.84 -25.04 47.98
N LEU A 153 40.67 -25.52 47.56
CA LEU A 153 39.78 -26.32 48.41
C LEU A 153 40.44 -27.67 48.80
N ILE A 154 41.04 -28.37 47.83
CA ILE A 154 41.68 -29.68 48.05
C ILE A 154 42.84 -29.58 49.05
N MET A 155 43.61 -28.50 49.02
CA MET A 155 44.71 -28.26 49.98
C MET A 155 44.21 -27.96 51.39
N LYS A 156 42.99 -27.41 51.55
CA LYS A 156 42.41 -27.05 52.85
C LYS A 156 41.70 -28.19 53.57
N THR A 157 41.40 -29.30 52.89
CA THR A 157 40.69 -30.43 53.47
C THR A 157 41.54 -31.70 53.54
N LYS A 158 41.32 -32.53 54.57
CA LYS A 158 41.85 -33.91 54.64
C LYS A 158 40.80 -34.96 54.24
N ASN A 159 39.54 -34.56 54.06
CA ASN A 159 38.44 -35.49 53.75
C ASN A 159 38.56 -36.01 52.31
N LYS A 160 38.80 -37.32 52.16
CA LYS A 160 38.97 -37.99 50.87
C LYS A 160 37.72 -37.86 49.96
N LYS A 161 36.52 -37.95 50.53
CA LYS A 161 35.26 -37.79 49.80
C LYS A 161 35.14 -36.38 49.23
N THR A 162 35.46 -35.35 50.04
CA THR A 162 35.48 -33.96 49.56
C THR A 162 36.48 -33.74 48.43
N LYS A 163 37.70 -34.29 48.55
CA LYS A 163 38.71 -34.19 47.48
C LYS A 163 38.23 -34.85 46.18
N GLN A 164 37.60 -36.01 46.28
CA GLN A 164 37.01 -36.70 45.13
C GLN A 164 35.89 -35.87 44.49
N THR A 165 34.95 -35.35 45.28
CA THR A 165 33.87 -34.49 44.77
C THR A 165 34.41 -33.23 44.10
N ALA A 166 35.40 -32.58 44.71
CA ALA A 166 36.06 -31.40 44.13
C ALA A 166 36.77 -31.73 42.80
N GLY A 167 37.45 -32.87 42.73
CA GLY A 167 38.09 -33.33 41.49
C GLY A 167 37.10 -33.68 40.37
N MET A 168 35.95 -34.29 40.71
CA MET A 168 34.88 -34.55 39.74
C MET A 168 34.25 -33.25 39.24
N GLU A 169 34.02 -32.30 40.14
CA GLU A 169 33.52 -30.97 39.79
C GLU A 169 34.45 -30.26 38.81
N MET A 170 35.75 -30.24 39.10
CA MET A 170 36.76 -29.63 38.23
C MET A 170 36.74 -30.22 36.83
N ARG A 171 36.68 -31.55 36.72
CA ARG A 171 36.60 -32.23 35.43
C ARG A 171 35.34 -31.86 34.67
N ARG A 172 34.19 -31.82 35.35
CA ARG A 172 32.91 -31.45 34.72
C ARG A 172 32.97 -30.03 34.17
N PHE A 173 33.29 -29.06 35.03
CA PHE A 173 33.40 -27.66 34.65
C PHE A 173 34.43 -27.46 33.54
N THR A 174 35.60 -28.09 33.63
CA THR A 174 36.65 -27.96 32.60
C THR A 174 36.16 -28.46 31.25
N LYS A 175 35.47 -29.60 31.22
CA LYS A 175 34.89 -30.13 29.99
C LYS A 175 33.85 -29.17 29.41
N GLU A 176 32.86 -28.78 30.21
CA GLU A 176 31.79 -27.88 29.77
C GLU A 176 32.33 -26.51 29.30
N ALA A 177 33.35 -25.97 30.00
CA ALA A 177 33.94 -24.69 29.65
C ALA A 177 34.76 -24.79 28.36
N THR A 178 35.49 -25.89 28.14
CA THR A 178 36.20 -26.14 26.88
C THR A 178 35.23 -26.29 25.72
N GLU A 179 34.17 -27.09 25.88
CA GLU A 179 33.13 -27.25 24.84
C GLU A 179 32.44 -25.91 24.51
N TYR A 180 32.19 -25.06 25.52
CA TYR A 180 31.69 -23.69 25.29
C TYR A 180 32.68 -22.84 24.49
N MET A 181 33.97 -22.84 24.87
CA MET A 181 35.00 -22.08 24.17
C MET A 181 35.17 -22.55 22.71
N GLU A 182 35.20 -23.86 22.47
CA GLU A 182 35.23 -24.45 21.13
C GLU A 182 33.99 -24.03 20.33
N GLY A 183 32.80 -24.09 20.94
CA GLY A 183 31.56 -23.65 20.30
C GLY A 183 31.56 -22.17 19.88
N VAL A 184 32.22 -21.29 20.65
CA VAL A 184 32.38 -19.87 20.27
C VAL A 184 33.27 -19.75 19.03
N GLU A 185 34.40 -20.47 19.01
CA GLU A 185 35.35 -20.47 17.89
C GLU A 185 34.73 -21.05 16.61
N ASP A 186 34.00 -22.16 16.73
CA ASP A 186 33.34 -22.81 15.60
C ASP A 186 32.32 -21.88 14.94
N ARG A 187 31.47 -21.21 15.75
CA ARG A 187 30.49 -20.25 15.22
C ARG A 187 31.15 -19.06 14.53
N LEU A 188 32.24 -18.53 15.11
CA LEU A 188 33.01 -17.47 14.47
C LEU A 188 33.60 -17.93 13.13
N ALA A 189 34.10 -19.16 13.05
CA ALA A 189 34.62 -19.72 11.81
C ALA A 189 33.52 -19.93 10.76
N MET A 190 32.35 -20.44 11.15
CA MET A 190 31.20 -20.63 10.25
C MET A 190 30.70 -19.29 9.68
N ILE A 191 30.63 -18.24 10.52
CA ILE A 191 30.27 -16.89 10.06
C ILE A 191 31.32 -16.33 9.10
N GLN A 192 32.61 -16.51 9.39
CA GLN A 192 33.70 -16.04 8.51
C GLN A 192 33.74 -16.75 7.15
N CYS A 193 33.26 -17.98 7.07
CA CYS A 193 33.13 -18.73 5.83
C CYS A 193 31.86 -18.37 5.03
N ASN A 194 31.10 -17.35 5.46
CA ASN A 194 29.82 -16.94 4.87
C ASN A 194 28.84 -18.12 4.74
N GLN A 195 28.78 -18.99 5.76
CA GLN A 195 27.97 -20.20 5.72
C GLN A 195 26.47 -19.96 5.95
N PHE A 196 26.09 -18.74 6.35
CA PHE A 196 24.72 -18.39 6.71
C PHE A 196 24.24 -17.21 5.87
N ASP A 197 23.03 -17.34 5.34
CA ASP A 197 22.34 -16.26 4.64
C ASP A 197 21.48 -15.43 5.61
N LYS A 198 21.13 -16.02 6.77
CA LYS A 198 20.34 -15.38 7.84
C LYS A 198 20.97 -15.59 9.21
N ALA A 199 20.83 -14.59 10.08
CA ALA A 199 21.26 -14.59 11.47
C ALA A 199 20.60 -15.71 12.30
N GLU A 200 19.33 -16.02 12.01
CA GLU A 200 18.54 -17.07 12.70
C GLU A 200 19.10 -18.48 12.48
N GLU A 201 19.88 -18.69 11.42
CA GLU A 201 20.48 -19.99 11.10
C GLU A 201 21.72 -20.28 11.97
N ILE A 202 22.27 -19.25 12.61
CA ILE A 202 23.45 -19.37 13.47
C ILE A 202 23.01 -20.08 14.77
N PRO A 203 23.56 -21.26 15.10
CA PRO A 203 23.17 -21.99 16.29
C PRO A 203 23.42 -21.17 17.56
N GLU A 204 22.47 -21.15 18.49
CA GLU A 204 22.64 -20.46 19.79
C GLU A 204 23.71 -21.13 20.64
N LEU A 205 24.45 -20.34 21.43
CA LEU A 205 25.42 -20.86 22.39
C LEU A 205 24.69 -21.45 23.61
N PRO A 206 25.16 -22.59 24.16
CA PRO A 206 24.65 -23.10 25.43
C PRO A 206 24.98 -22.13 26.57
N GLU A 207 24.33 -22.26 27.73
CA GLU A 207 24.67 -21.47 28.91
C GLU A 207 26.11 -21.73 29.37
N PHE A 208 26.79 -20.66 29.80
CA PHE A 208 28.14 -20.79 30.33
C PHE A 208 28.13 -21.60 31.65
N PRO A 209 29.02 -22.60 31.82
CA PRO A 209 28.97 -23.48 32.97
C PRO A 209 29.25 -22.75 34.28
N VAL A 210 28.60 -23.21 35.34
CA VAL A 210 28.82 -22.76 36.71
C VAL A 210 29.09 -23.96 37.63
N PHE A 211 29.67 -23.70 38.80
CA PHE A 211 29.82 -24.76 39.80
C PHE A 211 28.46 -25.34 40.20
N SER A 212 28.42 -26.63 40.52
CA SER A 212 27.23 -27.31 41.00
C SER A 212 26.89 -26.83 42.40
N GLN A 213 25.61 -26.92 42.75
CA GLN A 213 25.18 -26.60 44.11
C GLN A 213 25.89 -27.47 45.15
N GLY A 214 26.13 -28.75 44.84
CA GLY A 214 26.86 -29.67 45.71
C GLY A 214 28.27 -29.19 46.00
N PHE A 215 29.01 -28.72 44.98
CA PHE A 215 30.33 -28.15 45.18
C PHE A 215 30.30 -26.82 45.95
N ARG A 216 29.37 -25.91 45.61
CA ARG A 216 29.22 -24.63 46.30
C ARG A 216 29.02 -24.82 47.81
N ASN A 217 28.13 -25.72 48.20
CA ASN A 217 27.86 -26.03 49.62
C ASN A 217 29.11 -26.56 50.34
N ILE A 218 29.87 -27.46 49.67
CA ILE A 218 31.11 -28.00 50.22
C ILE A 218 32.17 -26.91 50.37
N TYR A 219 32.30 -26.05 49.36
CA TYR A 219 33.25 -24.95 49.35
C TYR A 219 32.95 -23.96 50.48
N GLU A 220 31.70 -23.51 50.60
CA GLU A 220 31.25 -22.60 51.66
C GLU A 220 31.51 -23.18 53.06
N ASN A 221 31.22 -24.46 53.27
CA ASN A 221 31.43 -25.08 54.58
C ASN A 221 32.91 -25.09 54.99
N ILE A 222 33.82 -25.37 54.04
CA ILE A 222 35.26 -25.50 54.33
C ILE A 222 35.97 -24.14 54.34
N MET A 223 35.63 -23.27 53.39
CA MET A 223 36.31 -21.99 53.19
C MET A 223 35.67 -20.84 53.96
N LYS A 224 34.46 -21.05 54.51
CA LYS A 224 33.65 -20.03 55.20
C LYS A 224 33.39 -18.79 54.35
N SER A 225 33.43 -18.94 53.03
CA SER A 225 33.14 -17.92 52.03
C SER A 225 32.56 -18.57 50.78
N ARG A 226 31.84 -17.80 49.96
CA ARG A 226 31.37 -18.26 48.65
C ARG A 226 32.57 -18.54 47.72
N PRO A 227 32.45 -19.49 46.78
CA PRO A 227 33.44 -19.64 45.72
C PRO A 227 33.44 -18.39 44.82
N PRO A 228 34.61 -17.93 44.35
CA PRO A 228 34.68 -16.87 43.35
C PRO A 228 33.91 -17.26 42.09
N MET A 229 33.23 -16.30 41.47
CA MET A 229 32.62 -16.51 40.16
C MET A 229 33.70 -16.59 39.09
N ILE A 230 33.51 -17.50 38.14
CA ILE A 230 34.37 -17.66 36.97
C ILE A 230 33.67 -17.00 35.78
N CYS A 231 34.41 -16.20 34.98
CA CYS A 231 33.84 -15.48 33.85
C CYS A 231 32.72 -14.52 34.28
N GLN A 232 33.00 -13.70 35.28
CA GLN A 232 32.01 -12.76 35.82
C GLN A 232 31.57 -11.76 34.75
N GLN A 233 32.50 -11.27 33.93
CA GLN A 233 32.16 -10.32 32.86
C GLN A 233 31.22 -10.94 31.83
N LEU A 234 31.39 -12.24 31.54
CA LEU A 234 30.54 -12.98 30.62
C LEU A 234 29.12 -13.11 31.20
N LEU A 235 29.00 -13.59 32.44
CA LEU A 235 27.71 -13.79 33.10
C LEU A 235 26.94 -12.46 33.26
N SER A 236 27.63 -11.38 33.64
CA SER A 236 27.03 -10.04 33.73
C SER A 236 26.71 -9.40 32.37
N SER A 237 27.33 -9.85 31.28
CA SER A 237 26.99 -9.40 29.92
C SER A 237 25.82 -10.19 29.34
N LEU A 238 25.68 -11.48 29.68
CA LEU A 238 24.54 -12.32 29.28
C LEU A 238 23.24 -11.92 30.01
N GLU A 239 23.32 -11.43 31.24
CA GLU A 239 22.17 -10.83 31.93
C GLU A 239 21.67 -9.54 31.25
N LYS A 240 22.47 -8.94 30.36
CA LYS A 240 22.13 -7.72 29.60
C LYS A 240 21.59 -8.00 28.19
N THR A 241 21.50 -9.25 27.74
CA THR A 241 21.01 -9.58 26.38
C THR A 241 19.49 -9.74 26.30
N SER A 242 18.72 -9.26 27.30
CA SER A 242 17.26 -9.13 27.19
C SER A 242 16.92 -7.87 26.39
N ASP A 243 16.98 -7.97 25.06
CA ASP A 243 16.13 -7.32 24.05
C ASP A 243 15.54 -5.91 24.35
N GLU A 244 16.31 -5.05 25.00
CA GLU A 244 16.09 -3.62 25.05
C GLU A 244 17.39 -2.98 24.61
N LEU A 245 17.39 -2.35 23.44
CA LEU A 245 18.39 -1.35 23.09
C LEU A 245 18.33 -0.29 24.20
N GLU A 246 19.16 -0.44 25.24
CA GLU A 246 19.34 0.60 26.23
C GLU A 246 19.99 1.76 25.48
N ASP A 247 19.21 2.81 25.26
CA ASP A 247 19.75 4.05 24.77
C ASP A 247 20.79 4.52 25.78
N THR A 248 22.06 4.38 25.45
CA THR A 248 23.12 4.79 26.38
C THR A 248 23.25 6.31 26.40
N GLU A 249 22.65 7.02 25.45
CA GLU A 249 22.79 8.47 25.29
C GLU A 249 21.43 9.18 25.36
N CYS A 250 21.35 10.23 26.17
CA CYS A 250 20.18 11.10 26.23
C CYS A 250 20.21 12.10 25.06
N VAL A 251 19.30 11.97 24.10
CA VAL A 251 19.25 12.83 22.90
C VAL A 251 18.92 14.30 23.16
N ILE A 252 18.54 14.66 24.39
CA ILE A 252 18.26 16.06 24.78
C ILE A 252 19.57 16.78 25.14
N CYS A 253 20.45 16.14 25.90
CA CYS A 253 21.71 16.72 26.35
C CYS A 253 22.95 16.14 25.66
N LEU A 254 22.78 15.10 24.83
CA LEU A 254 23.82 14.37 24.13
C LEU A 254 24.90 13.78 25.05
N ASN A 255 24.53 13.48 26.30
CA ASN A 255 25.40 12.86 27.30
C ASN A 255 24.96 11.42 27.57
N ASN A 256 25.94 10.60 27.93
CA ASN A 256 25.74 9.19 28.26
C ASN A 256 24.99 9.06 29.61
N MET A 257 23.95 8.22 29.65
CA MET A 257 23.16 7.87 30.84
C MET A 257 23.82 6.67 31.53
N ASN A 258 24.21 6.82 32.79
CA ASN A 258 24.79 5.75 33.60
C ASN A 258 23.70 5.02 34.41
N LEU A 259 24.04 3.85 34.97
CA LEU A 259 23.14 3.05 35.81
C LEU A 259 22.67 3.78 37.09
N GLU A 260 23.36 4.83 37.50
CA GLU A 260 23.04 5.65 38.68
C GLU A 260 22.14 6.84 38.33
N ASP A 261 21.94 7.14 37.04
CA ASP A 261 21.15 8.29 36.60
C ASP A 261 19.66 7.95 36.55
N GLU A 262 18.81 8.82 37.11
CA GLU A 262 17.36 8.68 36.98
C GLU A 262 16.95 8.90 35.52
N THR A 263 16.33 7.89 34.90
CA THR A 263 15.88 7.95 33.51
C THR A 263 14.38 7.75 33.38
N THR A 264 13.79 8.40 32.39
CA THR A 264 12.39 8.25 32.01
C THR A 264 12.32 7.64 30.61
N LYS A 265 11.47 6.62 30.45
CA LYS A 265 11.28 5.89 29.20
C LYS A 265 9.97 6.31 28.53
N CYS A 266 10.00 6.57 27.23
CA CYS A 266 8.78 6.82 26.45
C CYS A 266 8.00 5.51 26.27
N GLY A 267 6.70 5.50 26.61
CA GLY A 267 5.83 4.33 26.40
C GLY A 267 5.66 3.93 24.93
N CYS A 268 5.72 4.88 23.99
CA CYS A 268 5.49 4.62 22.57
C CYS A 268 6.75 4.12 21.83
N CYS A 269 7.84 4.89 21.87
CA CYS A 269 9.07 4.55 21.14
C CYS A 269 10.15 3.87 21.99
N LYS A 270 9.86 3.60 23.27
CA LYS A 270 10.76 2.97 24.25
C LYS A 270 12.07 3.72 24.48
N ARG A 271 12.22 4.95 23.95
CA ARG A 271 13.44 5.76 24.08
C ARG A 271 13.59 6.32 25.50
N ARG A 272 14.82 6.35 26.04
CA ARG A 272 15.16 6.84 27.39
C ARG A 272 15.80 8.24 27.35
N TYR A 273 15.54 9.00 28.40
CA TYR A 273 16.08 10.34 28.62
C TYR A 273 16.41 10.51 30.11
N HIS A 274 17.36 11.38 30.45
CA HIS A 274 17.52 11.82 31.84
C HIS A 274 16.21 12.44 32.33
N ASN A 275 15.80 12.10 33.55
CA ASN A 275 14.56 12.60 34.16
C ASN A 275 14.51 14.14 34.14
N GLY A 276 15.60 14.81 34.51
CA GLY A 276 15.69 16.26 34.44
C GLY A 276 15.56 16.82 33.03
N CYS A 277 16.20 16.19 32.03
CA CYS A 277 16.14 16.65 30.65
C CYS A 277 14.73 16.52 30.05
N ILE A 278 14.03 15.40 30.30
CA ILE A 278 12.69 15.20 29.78
C ILE A 278 11.68 16.10 30.50
N GLN A 279 11.81 16.33 31.81
CA GLN A 279 10.94 17.25 32.55
C GLN A 279 11.05 18.67 32.01
N ASP A 280 12.25 19.15 31.71
CA ASP A 280 12.44 20.47 31.11
C ASP A 280 11.88 20.56 29.68
N TRP A 281 12.00 19.47 28.90
CA TRP A 281 11.39 19.39 27.58
C TRP A 281 9.86 19.45 27.66
N LEU A 282 9.25 18.69 28.57
CA LEU A 282 7.79 18.62 28.76
C LEU A 282 7.17 19.96 29.17
N LYS A 283 7.92 20.83 29.88
CA LYS A 283 7.48 22.21 30.17
C LYS A 283 7.25 23.05 28.91
N VAL A 284 7.93 22.72 27.81
CA VAL A 284 7.83 23.45 26.53
C VAL A 284 6.95 22.72 25.54
N LYS A 285 7.10 21.39 25.42
CA LYS A 285 6.34 20.51 24.54
C LYS A 285 5.99 19.22 25.27
N MET A 286 4.71 18.96 25.48
CA MET A 286 4.17 17.74 26.09
C MET A 286 4.26 16.49 25.18
N THR A 287 5.29 16.40 24.33
CA THR A 287 5.49 15.30 23.37
C THR A 287 6.89 14.73 23.47
N CYS A 288 7.03 13.45 23.16
CA CYS A 288 8.32 12.77 23.10
C CYS A 288 9.27 13.44 22.07
N PRO A 289 10.52 13.77 22.46
CA PRO A 289 11.49 14.37 21.53
C PRO A 289 11.79 13.51 20.30
N THR A 290 11.60 12.19 20.39
CA THR A 290 11.97 11.24 19.34
C THR A 290 10.80 10.83 18.45
N CYS A 291 9.63 10.52 19.03
CA CYS A 291 8.47 10.05 18.24
C CYS A 291 7.30 11.03 18.19
N ASN A 292 7.40 12.18 18.87
CA ASN A 292 6.38 13.22 18.95
C ASN A 292 5.00 12.75 19.47
N SER A 293 4.91 11.54 20.02
CA SER A 293 3.74 11.03 20.73
C SER A 293 3.56 11.76 22.06
N GLY A 294 2.31 12.00 22.47
CA GLY A 294 2.00 12.58 23.78
C GLY A 294 2.54 11.69 24.89
N LEU A 295 3.33 12.26 25.80
CA LEU A 295 3.92 11.57 26.94
C LEU A 295 2.99 11.70 28.17
N LEU A 296 1.68 11.55 27.95
CA LEU A 296 0.68 11.71 29.00
C LEU A 296 0.53 10.40 29.77
N ASP A 297 0.66 10.51 31.09
CA ASP A 297 0.34 9.46 32.04
C ASP A 297 -1.19 9.27 32.06
N GLU A 298 -1.66 8.03 31.88
CA GLU A 298 -3.10 7.71 31.90
C GLU A 298 -3.71 7.91 33.30
N GLU A 299 -2.89 8.05 34.35
CA GLU A 299 -3.36 8.21 35.73
C GLU A 299 -3.76 9.66 36.09
N GLU A 300 -3.27 10.69 35.40
CA GLU A 300 -3.48 12.09 35.80
C GLU A 300 -4.69 12.76 35.12
N PHE A 301 -5.20 12.19 34.02
CA PHE A 301 -6.39 12.68 33.31
C PHE A 301 -7.27 11.52 32.82
N PRO A 302 -8.19 10.99 33.65
CA PRO A 302 -9.13 9.98 33.20
C PRO A 302 -9.99 10.53 32.06
N VAL A 303 -10.26 9.68 31.06
CA VAL A 303 -11.18 9.97 29.96
C VAL A 303 -12.52 10.38 30.56
N LEU A 304 -12.98 11.59 30.23
CA LEU A 304 -14.32 12.04 30.60
C LEU A 304 -15.32 11.22 29.77
N ASP A 305 -15.97 10.25 30.40
CA ASP A 305 -17.22 9.64 29.93
C ASP A 305 -18.35 10.68 29.86
#